data_AF-A0A164SP46-F1
#
_entry.id   AF-A0A164SP46-F1
#
_cell.length_a   1.000
_cell.length_b   1.000
_cell.length_c   1.000
_cell.angle_alpha   90.00
_cell.angle_beta   90.00
_cell.angle_gamma   90.00
#
_symmetry.space_group_name_H-M   'P 1'
#
loop_
_entity.id
_entity.type
_entity.pdbx_description
1 polymer ?
#
loop_
_entity_poly.entity_id
_entity_poly.type
_entity_poly.pdbx_seq_one_letter_code
_entity_poly.pdbx_strand_id
1 'polypeptide(L)'
;MSSSSEDDAESLLGSSLGRSLIEVLERQSRLLEKQTACLEALQRNVSKDESSGSEAPWHAESTWGAIFETAVSRTREMTEEWKGFMDVSLVFSAIFLAVVTAFLVPANQSLSTTSTDATNTSAANPSNATLDCANATSPSPPAPSRPMQMVSALYSSAFTVSILNSALCLLARQWVSKLVSIPSGKTNLERTMRHEDRKKMSERWLPPLVYILYGTLLCSIGLFVYGFLLQQRLLSESFDGPAPVLTLAEDFAIVLSVSVLLLVLATIAHALCSVNGVQGIASLSLLKLERFCSVQKQKKPEKKPS
;
A
#
# COMPACT_ATOMS: atom_id res chain seq x y z
N MET A 1 -85.63 -13.52 1.69
CA MET A 1 -84.86 -12.26 1.75
C MET A 1 -83.35 -12.44 1.52
N SER A 2 -82.86 -13.63 1.11
CA SER A 2 -81.42 -13.89 0.93
C SER A 2 -80.88 -13.62 -0.48
N SER A 3 -81.74 -13.57 -1.50
CA SER A 3 -81.31 -13.46 -2.91
C SER A 3 -80.90 -12.06 -3.34
N SER A 4 -81.31 -11.00 -2.62
CA SER A 4 -81.05 -9.61 -3.02
C SER A 4 -79.66 -9.11 -2.62
N SER A 5 -78.97 -9.78 -1.69
CA SER A 5 -77.66 -9.33 -1.18
C SER A 5 -76.47 -9.97 -1.90
N GLU A 6 -76.67 -11.09 -2.60
CA GLU A 6 -75.61 -11.73 -3.42
C GLU A 6 -75.44 -11.05 -4.79
N ASP A 7 -76.54 -10.64 -5.44
CA ASP A 7 -76.49 -9.94 -6.74
C ASP A 7 -75.83 -8.54 -6.63
N ASP A 8 -76.02 -7.84 -5.50
CA ASP A 8 -75.36 -6.57 -5.23
C ASP A 8 -73.85 -6.74 -4.97
N ALA A 9 -73.43 -7.86 -4.40
CA ALA A 9 -72.02 -8.15 -4.13
C ALA A 9 -71.24 -8.49 -5.41
N GLU A 10 -71.83 -9.27 -6.32
CA GLU A 10 -71.26 -9.60 -7.64
C GLU A 10 -71.14 -8.36 -8.55
N SER A 11 -72.15 -7.50 -8.54
CA SER A 11 -72.17 -6.20 -9.24
C SER A 11 -71.05 -5.26 -8.75
N LEU A 12 -70.88 -5.16 -7.42
CA LEU A 12 -69.84 -4.34 -6.82
C LEU A 12 -68.43 -4.89 -7.07
N LEU A 13 -68.27 -6.22 -7.06
CA LEU A 13 -67.01 -6.88 -7.42
C LEU A 13 -66.63 -6.65 -8.89
N GLY A 14 -67.59 -6.76 -9.83
CA GLY A 14 -67.35 -6.49 -11.24
C GLY A 14 -66.94 -5.04 -11.51
N SER A 15 -67.59 -4.08 -10.86
CA SER A 15 -67.24 -2.66 -10.99
C SER A 15 -65.88 -2.31 -10.35
N SER A 16 -65.55 -2.91 -9.20
CA SER A 16 -64.27 -2.75 -8.52
C SER A 16 -63.11 -3.35 -9.33
N LEU A 17 -63.31 -4.55 -9.86
CA LEU A 17 -62.33 -5.24 -10.69
C LEU A 17 -62.07 -4.49 -12.01
N GLY A 18 -63.13 -3.96 -12.63
CA GLY A 18 -63.01 -3.12 -13.82
C GLY A 18 -62.20 -1.85 -13.58
N ARG A 19 -62.42 -1.17 -12.45
CA ARG A 19 -61.61 0.02 -12.06
C ARG A 19 -60.14 -0.35 -11.82
N SER A 20 -59.88 -1.47 -11.14
CA SER A 20 -58.50 -1.94 -10.90
C SER A 20 -57.77 -2.28 -12.20
N LEU A 21 -58.46 -2.87 -13.19
CA LEU A 21 -57.86 -3.20 -14.49
C LEU A 21 -57.48 -1.93 -15.25
N ILE A 22 -58.35 -0.93 -15.24
CA ILE A 22 -58.12 0.38 -15.89
C ILE A 22 -56.92 1.09 -15.25
N GLU A 23 -56.81 1.09 -13.91
CA GLU A 23 -55.66 1.67 -13.22
C GLU A 23 -54.33 0.99 -13.59
N VAL A 24 -54.32 -0.35 -13.71
CA VAL A 24 -53.12 -1.11 -14.10
C VAL A 24 -52.75 -0.79 -15.55
N LEU A 25 -53.72 -0.74 -16.45
CA LEU A 25 -53.50 -0.42 -17.86
C LEU A 25 -52.91 0.99 -18.03
N GLU A 26 -53.45 1.96 -17.29
CA GLU A 26 -52.98 3.35 -17.31
C GLU A 26 -51.57 3.48 -16.69
N ARG A 27 -51.27 2.71 -15.62
CA ARG A 27 -49.90 2.64 -15.09
C ARG A 27 -48.90 2.06 -16.09
N GLN A 28 -49.28 1.03 -16.86
CA GLN A 28 -48.40 0.47 -17.88
C GLN A 28 -48.16 1.45 -19.03
N SER A 29 -49.20 2.14 -19.50
CA SER A 29 -49.08 3.18 -20.51
C SER A 29 -48.10 4.28 -20.09
N ARG A 30 -48.22 4.79 -18.85
CA ARG A 30 -47.30 5.80 -18.30
C ARG A 30 -45.85 5.29 -18.18
N LEU A 31 -45.65 4.00 -17.89
CA LEU A 31 -44.31 3.40 -17.82
C LEU A 31 -43.67 3.31 -19.20
N LEU A 32 -44.44 2.90 -20.22
CA LEU A 32 -43.97 2.84 -21.60
C LEU A 32 -43.61 4.23 -22.12
N GLU A 33 -44.43 5.25 -21.86
CA GLU A 33 -44.12 6.64 -22.24
C GLU A 33 -42.81 7.12 -21.61
N LYS A 34 -42.59 6.83 -20.32
CA LYS A 34 -41.34 7.19 -19.64
C LYS A 34 -40.13 6.45 -20.22
N GLN A 35 -40.28 5.18 -20.57
CA GLN A 35 -39.22 4.41 -21.21
C GLN A 35 -38.88 4.97 -22.60
N THR A 36 -39.90 5.31 -23.40
CA THR A 36 -39.72 5.92 -24.72
C THR A 36 -39.04 7.28 -24.62
N ALA A 37 -39.48 8.14 -23.69
CA ALA A 37 -38.86 9.44 -23.47
C ALA A 37 -37.39 9.33 -23.01
N CYS A 38 -37.08 8.34 -22.16
CA CYS A 38 -35.71 8.05 -21.74
C CYS A 38 -34.85 7.56 -22.91
N LEU A 39 -35.37 6.65 -23.73
CA LEU A 39 -34.69 6.15 -24.93
C LEU A 39 -34.44 7.28 -25.94
N GLU A 40 -35.41 8.16 -26.16
CA GLU A 40 -35.23 9.33 -27.02
C GLU A 40 -34.19 10.32 -26.47
N ALA A 41 -34.14 10.49 -25.14
CA ALA A 41 -33.11 11.31 -24.51
C ALA A 41 -31.72 10.70 -24.69
N LEU A 42 -31.58 9.38 -24.49
CA LEU A 42 -30.34 8.64 -24.76
C LEU A 42 -29.95 8.71 -26.23
N GLN A 43 -30.88 8.46 -27.15
CA GLN A 43 -30.64 8.54 -28.58
C GLN A 43 -30.22 9.96 -28.99
N ARG A 44 -30.88 10.99 -28.47
CA ARG A 44 -30.51 12.39 -28.72
C ARG A 44 -29.12 12.70 -28.16
N ASN A 45 -28.77 12.18 -26.99
CA ASN A 45 -27.42 12.34 -26.43
C ASN A 45 -26.37 11.65 -27.28
N VAL A 46 -26.62 10.41 -27.72
CA VAL A 46 -25.72 9.65 -28.61
C VAL A 46 -25.58 10.34 -29.97
N SER A 47 -26.68 10.72 -30.62
CA SER A 47 -26.65 11.44 -31.90
C SER A 47 -26.01 12.83 -31.78
N LYS A 48 -26.12 13.48 -30.62
CA LYS A 48 -25.42 14.74 -30.35
C LYS A 48 -23.92 14.51 -30.13
N ASP A 49 -23.53 13.41 -29.50
CA ASP A 49 -22.13 13.00 -29.40
C ASP A 49 -21.57 12.71 -30.80
N GLU A 50 -22.33 12.00 -31.64
CA GLU A 50 -21.97 11.71 -33.05
C GLU A 50 -21.95 12.97 -33.95
N SER A 51 -22.77 13.98 -33.65
CA SER A 51 -22.81 15.23 -34.43
C SER A 51 -21.84 16.30 -33.92
N SER A 52 -21.47 16.26 -32.64
CA SER A 52 -20.50 17.18 -32.03
C SER A 52 -19.07 16.65 -32.13
N GLY A 53 -18.92 15.32 -32.18
CA GLY A 53 -17.78 14.64 -32.75
C GLY A 53 -17.97 14.57 -34.26
N SER A 54 -17.67 15.65 -34.98
CA SER A 54 -17.24 15.51 -36.38
C SER A 54 -16.22 14.37 -36.39
N GLU A 55 -16.59 13.19 -36.91
CA GLU A 55 -15.70 12.06 -37.13
C GLU A 55 -14.61 12.53 -38.11
N ALA A 56 -13.65 13.29 -37.59
CA ALA A 56 -12.33 13.32 -38.15
C ALA A 56 -11.92 11.85 -38.18
N PRO A 57 -11.61 11.29 -39.36
CA PRO A 57 -11.42 9.86 -39.55
C PRO A 57 -10.53 9.33 -38.44
N TRP A 58 -10.72 8.09 -37.99
CA TRP A 58 -9.90 7.46 -36.94
C TRP A 58 -8.38 7.47 -37.25
N HIS A 59 -7.97 7.94 -38.44
CA HIS A 59 -6.62 8.19 -38.90
C HIS A 59 -6.20 9.68 -38.91
N ALA A 60 -7.06 10.60 -38.50
CA ALA A 60 -6.79 12.02 -38.46
C ALA A 60 -5.77 12.32 -37.36
N GLU A 61 -4.66 12.93 -37.76
CA GLU A 61 -3.56 13.36 -36.88
C GLU A 61 -4.07 14.18 -35.66
N SER A 62 -5.16 14.94 -35.86
CA SER A 62 -5.80 15.77 -34.83
C SER A 62 -6.50 14.95 -33.73
N THR A 63 -7.19 13.86 -34.08
CA THR A 63 -7.89 12.99 -33.12
C THR A 63 -6.87 12.21 -32.27
N TRP A 64 -5.82 11.70 -32.92
CA TRP A 64 -4.69 11.07 -32.22
C TRP A 64 -3.92 12.05 -31.35
N GLY A 65 -3.81 13.32 -31.76
CA GLY A 65 -3.24 14.40 -30.95
C GLY A 65 -3.99 14.61 -29.65
N ALA A 66 -5.32 14.72 -29.71
CA ALA A 66 -6.16 14.91 -28.52
C ALA A 66 -6.13 13.72 -27.56
N ILE A 67 -6.16 12.49 -28.09
CA ILE A 67 -6.05 11.25 -27.28
C ILE A 67 -4.66 11.16 -26.64
N PHE A 68 -3.60 11.47 -27.39
CA PHE A 68 -2.23 11.50 -26.86
C PHE A 68 -2.07 12.54 -25.76
N GLU A 69 -2.58 13.75 -25.96
CA GLU A 69 -2.52 14.82 -24.97
C GLU A 69 -3.23 14.43 -23.68
N THR A 70 -4.40 13.79 -23.79
CA THR A 70 -5.16 13.27 -22.64
C THR A 70 -4.43 12.11 -21.95
N ALA A 71 -3.79 11.21 -22.69
CA ALA A 71 -3.03 10.10 -22.12
C ALA A 71 -1.76 10.59 -21.42
N VAL A 72 -1.09 11.60 -21.97
CA VAL A 72 0.11 12.23 -21.40
C VAL A 72 -0.24 13.02 -20.15
N SER A 73 -1.32 13.82 -20.16
CA SER A 73 -1.74 14.61 -19.01
C SER A 73 -2.05 13.72 -17.81
N ARG A 74 -2.79 12.61 -18.00
CA ARG A 74 -3.06 11.64 -16.94
C ARG A 74 -1.80 10.96 -16.40
N THR A 75 -0.85 10.64 -17.28
CA THR A 75 0.43 10.02 -16.86
C THR A 75 1.28 11.00 -16.08
N ARG A 76 1.22 12.29 -16.45
CA ARG A 76 1.90 13.37 -15.75
C ARG A 76 1.31 13.60 -14.36
N GLU A 77 -0.01 13.63 -14.23
CA GLU A 77 -0.69 13.79 -12.94
C GLU A 77 -0.29 12.68 -11.96
N MET A 78 -0.38 11.42 -12.39
CA MET A 78 0.07 10.28 -11.57
C MET A 78 1.56 10.41 -11.22
N THR A 79 2.40 10.80 -12.17
CA THR A 79 3.83 11.00 -11.93
C THR A 79 4.11 12.08 -10.89
N GLU A 80 3.38 13.21 -10.92
CA GLU A 80 3.56 14.29 -9.96
C GLU A 80 3.20 13.84 -8.53
N GLU A 81 2.13 13.08 -8.37
CA GLU A 81 1.75 12.48 -7.08
C GLU A 81 2.86 11.55 -6.56
N TRP A 82 3.39 10.68 -7.43
CA TRP A 82 4.42 9.70 -7.07
C TRP A 82 5.75 10.35 -6.74
N LYS A 83 6.12 11.39 -7.48
CA LYS A 83 7.28 12.22 -7.18
C LYS A 83 7.13 12.89 -5.82
N GLY A 84 5.92 13.35 -5.47
CA GLY A 84 5.59 13.85 -4.14
C GLY A 84 5.88 12.81 -3.05
N PHE A 85 5.37 11.58 -3.20
CA PHE A 85 5.64 10.50 -2.24
C PHE A 85 7.14 10.18 -2.10
N MET A 86 7.89 10.14 -3.22
CA MET A 86 9.34 9.90 -3.18
C MET A 86 10.12 11.02 -2.48
N ASP A 87 9.70 12.28 -2.66
CA ASP A 87 10.38 13.42 -2.05
C ASP A 87 10.15 13.45 -0.53
N VAL A 88 8.91 13.19 -0.09
CA VAL A 88 8.58 13.04 1.34
C VAL A 88 9.37 11.89 1.97
N SER A 89 9.43 10.74 1.30
CA SER A 89 10.22 9.59 1.77
C SER A 89 11.71 9.91 1.87
N LEU A 90 12.27 10.64 0.90
CA LEU A 90 13.67 11.05 0.91
C LEU A 90 14.00 11.99 2.08
N VAL A 91 13.16 13.00 2.33
CA VAL A 91 13.33 13.92 3.46
C VAL A 91 13.27 13.15 4.78
N PHE A 92 12.27 12.29 4.94
CA PHE A 92 12.16 11.45 6.13
C PHE A 92 13.37 10.53 6.30
N SER A 93 13.83 9.89 5.21
CA SER A 93 15.01 9.04 5.23
C SER A 93 16.28 9.80 5.61
N ALA A 94 16.44 11.05 5.17
CA ALA A 94 17.59 11.88 5.52
C ALA A 94 17.60 12.26 7.01
N ILE A 95 16.44 12.65 7.55
CA ILE A 95 16.29 12.94 8.98
C ILE A 95 16.57 11.67 9.80
N PHE A 96 16.01 10.54 9.38
CA PHE A 96 16.23 9.27 10.04
C PHE A 96 17.71 8.85 10.00
N LEU A 97 18.39 9.01 8.86
CA LEU A 97 19.82 8.72 8.74
C LEU A 97 20.66 9.58 9.69
N ALA A 98 20.30 10.86 9.88
CA ALA A 98 20.96 11.73 10.85
C ALA A 98 20.79 11.22 12.29
N VAL A 99 19.57 10.82 12.66
CA VAL A 99 19.30 10.22 13.97
C VAL A 99 20.10 8.93 14.14
N VAL A 100 20.04 7.99 13.20
CA VAL A 100 20.83 6.74 13.25
C VAL A 100 22.32 7.03 13.39
N THR A 101 22.85 8.00 12.66
CA THR A 101 24.26 8.41 12.74
C THR A 101 24.63 8.92 14.13
N ALA A 102 23.75 9.70 14.76
CA ALA A 102 23.97 10.23 16.11
C ALA A 102 24.08 9.14 17.18
N PHE A 103 23.41 8.00 17.00
CA PHE A 103 23.54 6.83 17.90
C PHE A 103 24.67 5.89 17.48
N LEU A 104 24.90 5.74 16.16
CA LEU A 104 25.91 4.83 15.61
C LEU A 104 27.34 5.28 15.95
N VAL A 105 27.63 6.59 15.91
CA VAL A 105 28.97 7.11 16.19
C VAL A 105 29.40 6.82 17.65
N PRO A 106 28.62 7.17 18.69
CA PRO A 106 28.96 6.80 20.07
C PRO A 106 29.02 5.28 20.28
N ALA A 107 28.12 4.50 19.66
CA ALA A 107 28.11 3.05 19.78
C ALA A 107 29.42 2.42 19.26
N ASN A 108 29.93 2.89 18.12
CA ASN A 108 31.19 2.41 17.56
C ASN A 108 32.42 2.85 18.38
N GLN A 109 32.36 4.01 19.04
CA GLN A 109 33.41 4.46 19.96
C GLN A 109 33.46 3.62 21.24
N SER A 110 32.30 3.26 21.80
CA SER A 110 32.20 2.37 22.97
C SER A 110 32.75 0.96 22.68
N LEU A 111 32.55 0.45 21.46
CA LEU A 111 33.14 -0.81 21.03
C LEU A 111 34.66 -0.76 20.91
N SER A 112 35.20 0.32 20.32
CA SER A 112 36.64 0.51 20.15
C SER A 112 37.36 0.64 21.50
N THR A 113 36.76 1.33 22.47
CA THR A 113 37.34 1.52 23.81
C THR A 113 37.35 0.21 24.63
N THR A 114 36.27 -0.57 24.59
CA THR A 114 36.19 -1.88 25.25
C THR A 114 37.28 -2.85 24.76
N SER A 115 37.63 -2.80 23.47
CA SER A 115 38.73 -3.61 22.93
C SER A 115 40.13 -3.21 23.42
N THR A 116 40.28 -1.97 23.90
CA THR A 116 41.56 -1.42 24.39
C THR A 116 41.74 -1.65 25.90
N ASP A 117 40.66 -1.58 26.69
CA ASP A 117 40.73 -1.84 28.14
C ASP A 117 40.97 -3.31 28.46
N ALA A 118 40.44 -4.23 27.65
CA ALA A 118 40.71 -5.66 27.81
C ALA A 118 42.19 -6.03 27.55
N THR A 119 42.94 -5.19 26.84
CA THR A 119 44.41 -5.30 26.70
C THR A 119 45.19 -4.69 27.87
N ASN A 120 44.58 -3.82 28.68
CA ASN A 120 45.26 -3.09 29.75
C ASN A 120 45.07 -3.70 31.15
N THR A 121 44.12 -4.61 31.35
CA THR A 121 43.92 -5.32 32.62
C THR A 121 44.92 -6.47 32.89
N SER A 122 45.87 -6.75 31.98
CA SER A 122 46.92 -7.76 32.18
C SER A 122 48.29 -7.17 32.59
N ALA A 123 48.38 -5.86 32.84
CA ALA A 123 49.65 -5.16 33.14
C ALA A 123 49.77 -4.65 34.60
N ALA A 124 49.04 -5.25 35.55
CA ALA A 124 49.13 -4.92 36.96
C ALA A 124 49.75 -6.05 37.79
N ASN A 125 51.06 -6.28 37.63
CA ASN A 125 51.89 -6.85 38.70
C ASN A 125 53.36 -6.43 38.50
N PRO A 126 53.89 -5.42 39.21
CA PRO A 126 55.28 -5.01 39.09
C PRO A 126 56.10 -5.72 40.17
N SER A 127 56.44 -7.00 39.97
CA SER A 127 57.43 -7.68 40.82
C SER A 127 57.99 -8.91 40.13
N ASN A 128 59.32 -8.91 40.02
CA ASN A 128 60.24 -9.94 39.52
C ASN A 128 60.60 -10.00 38.02
N ALA A 129 61.90 -9.87 37.82
CA ALA A 129 62.69 -10.03 36.61
C ALA A 129 62.48 -11.40 35.94
N THR A 130 62.53 -11.43 34.61
CA THR A 130 63.71 -11.87 33.85
C THR A 130 63.45 -11.70 32.35
N LEU A 131 64.53 -11.42 31.64
CA LEU A 131 64.57 -11.19 30.21
C LEU A 131 64.50 -12.55 29.51
N ASP A 132 63.48 -12.77 28.67
CA ASP A 132 63.54 -13.84 27.68
C ASP A 132 62.77 -13.43 26.42
N CYS A 133 63.52 -13.35 25.32
CA CYS A 133 63.02 -13.13 23.97
C CYS A 133 62.66 -14.49 23.36
N ALA A 134 61.36 -14.84 23.32
CA ALA A 134 60.86 -15.83 22.35
C ALA A 134 59.33 -15.73 22.19
N ASN A 135 58.91 -15.33 20.98
CA ASN A 135 57.62 -15.67 20.38
C ASN A 135 56.34 -15.10 21.02
N ALA A 136 56.18 -13.77 21.00
CA ALA A 136 54.87 -13.15 21.17
C ALA A 136 54.09 -13.20 19.84
N THR A 137 53.35 -14.28 19.61
CA THR A 137 52.16 -14.20 18.75
C THR A 137 51.21 -13.25 19.47
N SER A 138 51.08 -12.02 18.99
CA SER A 138 50.14 -11.05 19.55
C SER A 138 48.78 -11.71 19.71
N PRO A 139 48.21 -11.81 20.94
CA PRO A 139 46.84 -12.28 21.07
C PRO A 139 45.97 -11.27 20.33
N SER A 140 45.26 -11.75 19.30
CA SER A 140 44.20 -10.97 18.65
C SER A 140 43.31 -10.36 19.73
N PRO A 141 42.96 -9.06 19.67
CA PRO A 141 42.23 -8.39 20.73
C PRO A 141 40.97 -9.19 21.06
N PRO A 142 40.65 -9.40 22.36
CA PRO A 142 39.51 -10.19 22.76
C PRO A 142 38.25 -9.59 22.13
N ALA A 143 37.50 -10.44 21.43
CA ALA A 143 36.31 -10.01 20.72
C ALA A 143 35.32 -9.37 21.72
N PRO A 144 34.73 -8.20 21.41
CA PRO A 144 33.79 -7.53 22.31
C PRO A 144 32.62 -8.45 22.65
N SER A 145 32.01 -8.28 23.81
CA SER A 145 30.89 -9.10 24.29
C SER A 145 29.82 -9.29 23.19
N ARG A 146 29.39 -10.55 22.93
CA ARG A 146 28.40 -10.91 21.90
C ARG A 146 27.21 -9.95 21.79
N PRO A 147 26.56 -9.47 22.88
CA PRO A 147 25.45 -8.52 22.76
C PRO A 147 25.86 -7.14 22.21
N MET A 148 27.04 -6.63 22.54
CA MET A 148 27.54 -5.34 22.04
C MET A 148 27.83 -5.39 20.53
N GLN A 149 28.31 -6.54 20.05
CA GLN A 149 28.47 -6.79 18.61
C GLN A 149 27.13 -6.79 17.87
N MET A 150 26.09 -7.42 18.45
CA MET A 150 24.76 -7.44 17.85
C MET A 150 24.14 -6.05 17.76
N VAL A 151 24.29 -5.22 18.79
CA VAL A 151 23.79 -3.83 18.78
C VAL A 151 24.43 -3.00 17.65
N SER A 152 25.75 -3.08 17.49
CA SER A 152 26.43 -2.37 16.38
C SER A 152 26.09 -2.94 15.01
N ALA A 153 25.94 -4.26 14.88
CA ALA A 153 25.47 -4.88 13.64
C ALA A 153 24.05 -4.39 13.28
N LEU A 154 23.15 -4.28 14.27
CA LEU A 154 21.79 -3.77 14.08
C LEU A 154 21.78 -2.31 13.64
N TYR A 155 22.51 -1.42 14.29
CA TYR A 155 22.59 -0.02 13.86
C TYR A 155 23.24 0.13 12.49
N SER A 156 24.29 -0.64 12.19
CA SER A 156 24.94 -0.65 10.88
C SER A 156 23.99 -1.16 9.79
N SER A 157 23.18 -2.17 10.09
CA SER A 157 22.16 -2.67 9.16
C SER A 157 21.04 -1.65 8.93
N ALA A 158 20.54 -0.99 9.98
CA ALA A 158 19.54 0.08 9.88
C ALA A 158 20.07 1.23 9.02
N PHE A 159 21.31 1.68 9.28
CA PHE A 159 22.00 2.70 8.51
C PHE A 159 22.14 2.33 7.03
N THR A 160 22.60 1.11 6.75
CA THR A 160 22.79 0.62 5.38
C THR A 160 21.46 0.54 4.63
N VAL A 161 20.41 -0.01 5.25
CA VAL A 161 19.07 -0.09 4.64
C VAL A 161 18.52 1.31 4.37
N SER A 162 18.75 2.28 5.26
CA SER A 162 18.31 3.67 5.06
C SER A 162 19.03 4.34 3.87
N ILE A 163 20.34 4.13 3.71
CA ILE A 163 21.10 4.62 2.55
C ILE A 163 20.58 3.98 1.26
N LEU A 164 20.35 2.66 1.27
CA LEU A 164 19.81 1.97 0.10
C LEU A 164 18.40 2.49 -0.25
N ASN A 165 17.55 2.73 0.75
CA ASN A 165 16.24 3.36 0.54
C ASN A 165 16.37 4.75 -0.10
N SER A 166 17.29 5.60 0.38
CA SER A 166 17.57 6.91 -0.22
C SER A 166 18.04 6.80 -1.67
N ALA A 167 18.95 5.86 -1.96
CA ALA A 167 19.43 5.61 -3.32
C ALA A 167 18.30 5.10 -4.24
N LEU A 168 17.44 4.21 -3.74
CA LEU A 168 16.24 3.75 -4.47
C LEU A 168 15.26 4.89 -4.72
N CYS A 169 15.06 5.81 -3.77
CA CYS A 169 14.25 7.02 -3.96
C CYS A 169 14.80 7.89 -5.08
N LEU A 170 16.11 8.14 -5.11
CA LEU A 170 16.75 8.93 -6.16
C LEU A 170 16.65 8.25 -7.52
N LEU A 171 16.89 6.93 -7.59
CA LEU A 171 16.77 6.17 -8.82
C LEU A 171 15.33 6.18 -9.34
N ALA A 172 14.35 5.98 -8.46
CA ALA A 172 12.94 6.07 -8.78
C ALA A 172 12.56 7.44 -9.37
N ARG A 173 13.02 8.54 -8.74
CA ARG A 173 12.80 9.90 -9.24
C ARG A 173 13.37 10.09 -10.64
N GLN A 174 14.58 9.60 -10.90
CA GLN A 174 15.21 9.69 -12.21
C GLN A 174 14.45 8.88 -13.26
N TRP A 175 14.03 7.66 -12.91
CA TRP A 175 13.23 6.81 -13.78
C TRP A 175 11.89 7.46 -14.15
N VAL A 176 11.17 7.96 -13.15
CA VAL A 176 9.89 8.66 -13.31
C VAL A 176 10.03 9.92 -14.16
N SER A 177 11.05 10.73 -13.89
CA SER A 177 11.35 11.94 -14.69
C SER A 177 11.62 11.61 -16.16
N LYS A 178 12.41 10.55 -16.40
CA LYS A 178 12.71 10.06 -17.75
C LYS A 178 11.48 9.48 -18.44
N LEU A 179 10.52 8.97 -17.68
CA LEU A 179 9.30 8.39 -18.22
C LEU A 179 8.29 9.42 -18.72
N VAL A 180 8.21 10.57 -18.05
CA VAL A 180 7.38 11.72 -18.46
C VAL A 180 8.06 12.58 -19.53
N SER A 181 9.37 12.41 -19.75
CA SER A 181 10.05 13.08 -20.85
C SER A 181 9.41 12.68 -22.19
N ILE A 182 8.85 13.67 -22.88
CA ILE A 182 8.12 13.49 -24.14
C ILE A 182 9.09 12.93 -25.19
N PRO A 183 8.82 11.75 -25.78
CA PRO A 183 9.67 11.24 -26.84
C PRO A 183 9.57 12.16 -28.08
N SER A 184 10.72 12.50 -28.65
CA SER A 184 10.78 13.22 -29.93
C SER A 184 10.50 12.22 -31.06
N GLY A 185 9.44 12.47 -31.84
CA GLY A 185 8.98 11.60 -32.93
C GLY A 185 8.39 12.42 -34.07
N LYS A 186 8.50 11.94 -35.31
CA LYS A 186 8.12 12.67 -36.53
C LYS A 186 6.61 12.65 -36.83
N THR A 187 5.86 11.72 -36.25
CA THR A 187 4.40 11.55 -36.40
C THR A 187 3.77 11.27 -35.03
N ASN A 188 2.55 11.79 -34.79
CA ASN A 188 1.92 11.69 -33.47
C ASN A 188 1.59 10.23 -33.10
N LEU A 189 1.24 9.39 -34.07
CA LEU A 189 0.91 7.97 -33.86
C LEU A 189 2.11 7.15 -33.34
N GLU A 190 3.29 7.29 -33.95
CA GLU A 190 4.49 6.56 -33.52
C GLU A 190 4.97 7.05 -32.14
N ARG A 191 4.76 8.35 -31.87
CA ARG A 191 5.02 8.95 -30.56
C ARG A 191 4.09 8.39 -29.48
N THR A 192 2.82 8.20 -29.81
CA THR A 192 1.80 7.60 -28.92
C THR A 192 2.11 6.15 -28.61
N MET A 193 2.33 5.30 -29.63
CA MET A 193 2.66 3.88 -29.41
C MET A 193 3.92 3.71 -28.56
N ARG A 194 4.97 4.49 -28.86
CA ARG A 194 6.24 4.42 -28.11
C ARG A 194 6.12 4.96 -26.69
N HIS A 195 5.21 5.88 -26.43
CA HIS A 195 4.91 6.36 -25.09
C HIS A 195 4.06 5.36 -24.30
N GLU A 196 3.11 4.70 -24.96
CA GLU A 196 2.24 3.67 -24.39
C GLU A 196 3.02 2.41 -23.97
N ASP A 197 3.97 1.95 -24.80
CA ASP A 197 4.85 0.82 -24.44
C ASP A 197 5.71 1.13 -23.20
N ARG A 198 6.23 2.36 -23.11
CA ARG A 198 7.02 2.82 -21.95
C ARG A 198 6.15 2.97 -20.70
N LYS A 199 4.92 3.48 -20.88
CA LYS A 199 3.94 3.62 -19.82
C LYS A 199 3.53 2.27 -19.25
N LYS A 200 3.26 1.28 -20.09
CA LYS A 200 2.90 -0.08 -19.66
C LYS A 200 3.98 -0.74 -18.80
N MET A 201 5.26 -0.52 -19.13
CA MET A 201 6.35 -0.98 -18.29
C MET A 201 6.38 -0.24 -16.96
N SER A 202 6.26 1.09 -16.98
CA SER A 202 6.22 1.88 -15.74
C SER A 202 5.06 1.50 -14.84
N GLU A 203 3.83 1.43 -15.34
CA GLU A 203 2.66 1.04 -14.55
C GLU A 203 2.83 -0.32 -13.86
N ARG A 204 3.65 -1.22 -14.43
CA ARG A 204 4.00 -2.50 -13.80
C ARG A 204 5.07 -2.38 -12.71
N TRP A 205 6.07 -1.52 -12.90
CA TRP A 205 7.23 -1.39 -12.01
C TRP A 205 7.06 -0.33 -10.92
N LEU A 206 6.20 0.65 -11.13
CA LEU A 206 5.94 1.74 -10.21
C LEU A 206 5.34 1.21 -8.89
N PRO A 207 4.19 0.50 -8.90
CA PRO A 207 3.55 0.04 -7.65
C PRO A 207 4.46 -0.79 -6.73
N PRO A 208 5.21 -1.79 -7.23
CA PRO A 208 6.12 -2.53 -6.37
C PRO A 208 7.29 -1.66 -5.89
N LEU A 209 7.75 -0.69 -6.67
CA LEU A 209 8.84 0.20 -6.25
C LEU A 209 8.43 1.08 -5.06
N VAL A 210 7.22 1.64 -5.06
CA VAL A 210 6.71 2.41 -3.92
C VAL A 210 6.54 1.53 -2.68
N TYR A 211 6.03 0.31 -2.85
CA TYR A 211 5.93 -0.66 -1.76
C TYR A 211 7.31 -1.01 -1.17
N ILE A 212 8.32 -1.22 -2.02
CA ILE A 212 9.70 -1.48 -1.59
C ILE A 212 10.30 -0.29 -0.85
N LEU A 213 10.08 0.94 -1.31
CA LEU A 213 10.54 2.16 -0.62
C LEU A 213 9.98 2.21 0.80
N TYR A 214 8.65 2.16 0.94
CA TYR A 214 8.02 2.21 2.27
C TYR A 214 8.43 1.01 3.13
N GLY A 215 8.53 -0.19 2.55
CA GLY A 215 8.92 -1.40 3.28
C GLY A 215 10.36 -1.36 3.78
N THR A 216 11.30 -0.90 2.96
CA THR A 216 12.72 -0.79 3.35
C THR A 216 12.93 0.32 4.39
N LEU A 217 12.21 1.44 4.26
CA LEU A 217 12.21 2.50 5.27
C LEU A 217 11.67 2.00 6.62
N LEU A 218 10.52 1.32 6.62
CA LEU A 218 9.91 0.78 7.84
C LEU A 218 10.77 -0.31 8.48
N CYS A 219 11.41 -1.16 7.67
CA CYS A 219 12.39 -2.15 8.11
C CYS A 219 13.57 -1.49 8.82
N SER A 220 14.11 -0.40 8.26
CA SER A 220 15.21 0.36 8.85
C SER A 220 14.83 0.97 10.21
N ILE A 221 13.63 1.54 10.32
CA ILE A 221 13.09 2.04 11.60
C ILE A 221 12.96 0.88 12.61
N GLY A 222 12.44 -0.27 12.20
CA GLY A 222 12.30 -1.45 13.06
C GLY A 222 13.65 -1.96 13.59
N LEU A 223 14.65 -2.06 12.72
CA LEU A 223 16.02 -2.43 13.10
C LEU A 223 16.64 -1.44 14.08
N PHE A 224 16.42 -0.13 13.87
CA PHE A 224 16.89 0.91 14.77
C PHE A 224 16.22 0.84 16.14
N VAL A 225 14.90 0.71 16.19
CA VAL A 225 14.15 0.59 17.46
C VAL A 225 14.56 -0.67 18.21
N TYR A 226 14.73 -1.79 17.52
CA TYR A 226 15.21 -3.03 18.14
C TYR A 226 16.63 -2.89 18.70
N GLY A 227 17.55 -2.27 17.95
CA GLY A 227 18.89 -1.94 18.43
C GLY A 227 18.88 -1.01 19.65
N PHE A 228 18.01 0.00 19.64
CA PHE A 228 17.83 0.93 20.76
C PHE A 228 17.32 0.24 22.02
N LEU A 229 16.30 -0.60 21.90
CA LEU A 229 15.78 -1.38 23.04
C LEU A 229 16.83 -2.31 23.62
N LEU A 230 17.63 -2.98 22.78
CA LEU A 230 18.75 -3.81 23.24
C LEU A 230 19.82 -2.99 23.95
N GLN A 231 20.16 -1.81 23.42
CA GLN A 231 21.14 -0.93 24.08
C GLN A 231 20.65 -0.45 25.45
N GLN A 232 19.35 -0.11 25.59
CA GLN A 232 18.77 0.26 26.87
C GLN A 232 18.76 -0.91 27.86
N ARG A 233 18.44 -2.13 27.39
CA ARG A 233 18.48 -3.36 28.20
C ARG A 233 19.90 -3.61 28.73
N LEU A 234 20.91 -3.53 27.88
CA LEU A 234 22.31 -3.68 28.30
C LEU A 234 22.76 -2.59 29.28
N LEU A 235 22.26 -1.36 29.13
CA LEU A 235 22.55 -0.28 30.05
C LEU A 235 21.88 -0.51 31.42
N SER A 236 20.65 -1.01 31.43
CA SER A 236 19.89 -1.37 32.64
C SER A 236 20.61 -2.44 33.46
N GLU A 237 21.15 -3.46 32.80
CA GLU A 237 21.88 -4.57 33.43
C GLU A 237 23.31 -4.22 33.86
N SER A 238 23.86 -3.10 33.38
CA SER A 238 25.25 -2.73 33.67
C SER A 238 25.46 -2.17 35.09
N PHE A 239 24.39 -1.90 35.85
CA PHE A 239 24.49 -1.32 37.19
C PHE A 239 24.36 -2.40 38.27
N ASP A 240 25.27 -2.37 39.24
CA ASP A 240 25.40 -3.36 40.33
C ASP A 240 24.29 -3.24 41.41
N GLY A 241 23.28 -2.38 41.21
CA GLY A 241 22.19 -2.14 42.18
C GLY A 241 20.86 -1.80 41.50
N PRO A 242 19.73 -1.79 42.25
CA PRO A 242 18.41 -1.51 41.67
C PRO A 242 18.39 -0.12 41.06
N ALA A 243 18.27 -0.04 39.73
CA ALA A 243 18.10 1.19 38.97
C ALA A 243 16.62 1.34 38.54
N PRO A 244 15.69 1.73 39.44
CA PRO A 244 14.25 1.75 39.16
C PRO A 244 13.86 2.75 38.07
N VAL A 245 14.65 3.82 37.89
CA VAL A 245 14.39 4.83 36.86
C VAL A 245 14.69 4.28 35.47
N LEU A 246 15.73 3.47 35.33
CA LEU A 246 16.20 2.97 34.04
C LEU A 246 15.33 1.79 33.55
N THR A 247 14.92 0.93 34.47
CA THR A 247 13.93 -0.14 34.23
C THR A 247 12.56 0.40 33.87
N LEU A 248 12.09 1.46 34.54
CA LEU A 248 10.84 2.13 34.18
C LEU A 248 10.90 2.76 32.77
N ALA A 249 12.02 3.38 32.41
CA ALA A 249 12.21 3.98 31.09
C ALA A 249 12.23 2.92 29.97
N GLU A 250 12.84 1.77 30.24
CA GLU A 250 12.90 0.61 29.37
C GLU A 250 11.51 -0.03 29.15
N ASP A 251 10.73 -0.22 30.22
CA ASP A 251 9.36 -0.73 30.12
C ASP A 251 8.47 0.25 29.33
N PHE A 252 8.59 1.55 29.57
CA PHE A 252 7.89 2.57 28.81
C PHE A 252 8.26 2.53 27.32
N ALA A 253 9.55 2.41 26.99
CA ALA A 253 10.02 2.34 25.61
C ALA A 253 9.48 1.10 24.88
N ILE A 254 9.38 -0.04 25.56
CA ILE A 254 8.81 -1.28 25.00
C ILE A 254 7.32 -1.14 24.76
N VAL A 255 6.57 -0.66 25.75
CA VAL A 255 5.11 -0.48 25.62
C VAL A 255 4.81 0.48 24.46
N LEU A 256 5.55 1.59 24.37
CA LEU A 256 5.40 2.54 23.27
C LEU A 256 5.73 1.91 21.92
N SER A 257 6.84 1.18 21.82
CA SER A 257 7.26 0.50 20.59
C SER A 257 6.25 -0.54 20.13
N VAL A 258 5.77 -1.41 21.05
CA VAL A 258 4.76 -2.43 20.76
C VAL A 258 3.44 -1.79 20.35
N SER A 259 3.01 -0.73 21.04
CA SER A 259 1.80 0.02 20.68
C SER A 259 1.90 0.59 19.26
N VAL A 260 3.01 1.23 18.91
CA VAL A 260 3.24 1.78 17.57
C VAL A 260 3.27 0.67 16.53
N LEU A 261 3.95 -0.44 16.79
CA LEU A 261 3.99 -1.60 15.89
C LEU A 261 2.60 -2.19 15.66
N LEU A 262 1.80 -2.34 16.72
CA LEU A 262 0.41 -2.81 16.61
C LEU A 262 -0.46 -1.85 15.80
N LEU A 263 -0.30 -0.54 15.94
CA LEU A 263 -1.01 0.45 15.13
C LEU A 263 -0.60 0.36 13.65
N VAL A 264 0.69 0.22 13.37
CA VAL A 264 1.19 0.05 12.00
C VAL A 264 0.66 -1.26 11.40
N LEU A 265 0.69 -2.36 12.15
CA LEU A 265 0.15 -3.64 11.68
C LEU A 265 -1.37 -3.59 11.52
N ALA A 266 -2.09 -2.94 12.43
CA ALA A 266 -3.54 -2.78 12.33
C ALA A 266 -3.94 -1.94 11.13
N THR A 267 -3.20 -0.86 10.83
CA THR A 267 -3.45 -0.03 9.64
C THR A 267 -3.12 -0.75 8.34
N ILE A 268 -2.00 -1.49 8.28
CA ILE A 268 -1.67 -2.34 7.14
C ILE A 268 -2.71 -3.45 6.98
N ALA A 269 -3.09 -4.14 8.05
CA ALA A 269 -4.13 -5.17 8.03
C ALA A 269 -5.47 -4.60 7.60
N HIS A 270 -5.86 -3.41 8.08
CA HIS A 270 -7.07 -2.73 7.64
C HIS A 270 -7.00 -2.38 6.15
N ALA A 271 -5.88 -1.87 5.64
CA ALA A 271 -5.71 -1.57 4.22
C ALA A 271 -5.77 -2.83 3.35
N LEU A 272 -5.12 -3.92 3.78
CA LEU A 272 -5.17 -5.21 3.08
C LEU A 272 -6.56 -5.85 3.16
N CYS A 273 -7.23 -5.77 4.30
CA CYS A 273 -8.59 -6.27 4.50
C CYS A 273 -9.64 -5.38 3.84
N SER A 274 -9.42 -4.09 3.63
CA SER A 274 -10.34 -3.23 2.87
C SER A 274 -10.22 -3.50 1.37
N VAL A 275 -9.00 -3.71 0.86
CA VAL A 275 -8.77 -4.09 -0.54
C VAL A 275 -9.30 -5.50 -0.83
N ASN A 276 -8.93 -6.49 0.01
CA ASN A 276 -9.45 -7.86 -0.11
C ASN A 276 -10.92 -7.98 0.34
N GLY A 277 -11.44 -7.04 1.12
CA GLY A 277 -12.82 -7.00 1.56
C GLY A 277 -13.76 -6.61 0.44
N VAL A 278 -13.38 -5.63 -0.39
CA VAL A 278 -14.17 -5.29 -1.58
C VAL A 278 -14.14 -6.42 -2.62
N GLN A 279 -12.98 -7.04 -2.87
CA GLN A 279 -12.85 -8.17 -3.79
C GLN A 279 -13.46 -9.49 -3.24
N GLY A 280 -13.37 -9.70 -1.93
CA GLY A 280 -13.90 -10.87 -1.21
C GLY A 280 -15.41 -10.81 -0.99
N ILE A 281 -15.98 -9.65 -0.68
CA ILE A 281 -17.44 -9.48 -0.55
C ILE A 281 -18.11 -9.59 -1.92
N ALA A 282 -17.51 -9.05 -2.99
CA ALA A 282 -18.04 -9.20 -4.35
C ALA A 282 -18.05 -10.67 -4.81
N SER A 283 -16.98 -11.42 -4.54
CA SER A 283 -16.89 -12.85 -4.88
C SER A 283 -17.79 -13.74 -4.02
N LEU A 284 -17.94 -13.44 -2.72
CA LEU A 284 -18.85 -14.15 -1.82
C LEU A 284 -20.33 -13.88 -2.17
N SER A 285 -20.63 -12.67 -2.63
CA SER A 285 -21.98 -12.28 -3.07
C SER A 285 -22.35 -12.99 -4.38
N LEU A 286 -21.42 -13.10 -5.34
CA LEU A 286 -21.63 -13.86 -6.57
C LEU A 286 -21.81 -15.36 -6.32
N LEU A 287 -21.01 -15.97 -5.43
CA LEU A 287 -21.17 -17.38 -5.06
C LEU A 287 -22.48 -17.67 -4.32
N LYS A 288 -22.97 -16.73 -3.50
CA LYS A 288 -24.31 -16.84 -2.89
C LYS A 288 -25.42 -16.69 -3.93
N LEU A 289 -25.26 -15.80 -4.91
CA LEU A 289 -26.23 -15.63 -6.00
C LEU A 289 -26.29 -16.87 -6.91
N GLU A 290 -25.15 -17.47 -7.26
CA GLU A 290 -25.10 -18.71 -8.04
C GLU A 290 -25.74 -19.90 -7.30
N ARG A 291 -25.47 -20.05 -6.00
CA ARG A 291 -26.15 -21.07 -5.20
C ARG A 291 -27.65 -20.81 -5.10
N PHE A 292 -28.07 -19.55 -4.95
CA PHE A 292 -29.48 -19.20 -4.86
C PHE A 292 -30.21 -19.46 -6.20
N CYS A 293 -29.60 -19.11 -7.34
CA CYS A 293 -30.11 -19.44 -8.67
C CYS A 293 -30.17 -20.96 -8.91
N SER A 294 -29.16 -21.71 -8.47
CA SER A 294 -29.13 -23.17 -8.61
C SER A 294 -30.22 -23.87 -7.78
N VAL A 295 -30.50 -23.36 -6.58
CA VAL A 295 -31.58 -23.88 -5.71
C VAL A 295 -32.97 -23.57 -6.28
N GLN A 296 -33.15 -22.41 -6.92
CA GLN A 296 -34.43 -22.09 -7.59
C GLN A 296 -34.65 -22.91 -8.86
N LYS A 297 -33.58 -23.27 -9.58
CA LYS A 297 -33.66 -24.11 -10.79
C LYS A 297 -34.04 -25.57 -10.47
N GLN A 298 -33.67 -26.08 -9.30
CA GLN A 298 -34.05 -27.40 -8.78
C GLN A 298 -35.50 -27.49 -8.29
N LYS A 299 -36.17 -26.35 -8.04
CA LYS A 299 -37.52 -26.29 -7.47
C LYS A 299 -38.64 -26.17 -8.52
N LYS A 300 -38.34 -26.31 -9.81
CA LYS A 300 -39.38 -26.33 -10.87
C LYS A 300 -39.85 -27.78 -11.08
N PRO A 301 -41.03 -28.19 -10.56
CA PRO A 301 -41.52 -29.55 -10.75
C PRO A 301 -41.87 -29.80 -12.21
N GLU A 302 -41.29 -30.85 -12.77
CA GLU A 302 -41.57 -31.42 -14.08
C GLU A 302 -43.02 -31.93 -14.10
N LYS A 303 -43.88 -31.29 -14.89
CA LYS A 303 -45.23 -31.79 -15.18
C LYS A 303 -45.09 -33.09 -15.97
N LYS A 304 -45.43 -34.20 -15.33
CA LYS A 304 -45.54 -35.54 -15.93
C LYS A 304 -46.69 -35.55 -16.96
N PRO A 305 -46.44 -35.85 -18.25
CA PRO A 305 -47.52 -36.14 -19.17
C PRO A 305 -48.03 -37.58 -18.94
N SER A 306 -49.35 -37.71 -18.91
CA SER A 306 -50.09 -38.97 -18.97
C SER A 306 -50.51 -39.26 -20.41
#